data_AF-A0AAW5RVD9-F1
#
_entry.id   AF-A0AAW5RVD9-F1
#
_cell.length_a   1.000
_cell.length_b   1.000
_cell.length_c   1.000
_cell.angle_alpha   90.00
_cell.angle_beta   90.00
_cell.angle_gamma   90.00
#
_symmetry.space_group_name_H-M   'P 1'
#
loop_
_entity.id
_entity.type
_entity.pdbx_description
1 polymer ?
#
loop_
_entity_poly.entity_id
_entity_poly.type
_entity_poly.pdbx_seq_one_letter_code
_entity_poly.pdbx_strand_id
1 'polypeptide(L)'
;MEICSHQILKNKNMPREFTLDFAKQIWDEARHAQYIYQLFIEKGGDLKSQSYTNNVIARYMQSNSLLESLVIQQILQEGNAVEINLSLIKELTILNRLPEANAFYNINNDEAYHVKIGNKWIGYLMEANEIQEEELLELMLNAADKIDIPLFGKGGWDSDIRAQVGFPSWFIEVREQIYNH
;
A
#
# COMPACT_ATOMS: atom_id res chain seq x y z
N MET A 1 -8.62 -5.58 -13.85
CA MET A 1 -7.26 -6.14 -13.94
C MET A 1 -6.73 -6.17 -12.53
N GLU A 2 -6.22 -7.30 -12.05
CA GLU A 2 -5.66 -7.42 -10.70
C GLU A 2 -4.14 -7.12 -10.78
N ILE A 3 -3.65 -6.25 -9.88
CA ILE A 3 -2.34 -5.59 -9.98
C ILE A 3 -1.19 -6.57 -9.75
N CYS A 4 -1.30 -7.42 -8.74
CA CYS A 4 -0.27 -8.37 -8.35
C CYS A 4 -0.06 -9.43 -9.44
N SER A 5 -1.15 -9.93 -10.02
CA SER A 5 -1.12 -10.85 -11.16
C SER A 5 -0.46 -10.21 -12.37
N HIS A 6 -0.74 -8.93 -12.63
CA HIS A 6 -0.08 -8.20 -13.71
C HIS A 6 1.43 -8.06 -13.46
N GLN A 7 1.86 -7.77 -12.22
CA GLN A 7 3.28 -7.73 -11.85
C GLN A 7 3.97 -9.08 -12.07
N ILE A 8 3.37 -10.18 -11.61
CA ILE A 8 3.92 -11.54 -11.81
C ILE A 8 4.09 -11.84 -13.30
N LEU A 9 3.07 -11.57 -14.11
CA LEU A 9 3.08 -11.91 -15.54
C LEU A 9 4.09 -11.07 -16.35
N LYS A 10 4.30 -9.80 -15.97
CA LYS A 10 5.22 -8.88 -16.64
C LYS A 10 6.68 -9.10 -16.25
N ASN A 11 6.94 -9.60 -15.04
CA ASN A 11 8.29 -9.65 -14.46
C ASN A 11 8.79 -11.08 -14.25
N LYS A 12 8.73 -11.90 -15.30
CA LYS A 12 9.07 -13.34 -15.27
C LYS A 12 10.52 -13.66 -14.86
N ASN A 13 11.40 -12.67 -14.92
CA ASN A 13 12.81 -12.81 -14.54
C ASN A 13 13.06 -12.56 -13.05
N MET A 14 12.06 -12.09 -12.30
CA MET A 14 12.18 -11.93 -10.86
C MET A 14 12.33 -13.29 -10.16
N PRO A 15 12.96 -13.34 -8.98
CA PRO A 15 13.07 -14.57 -8.20
C PRO A 15 11.71 -15.20 -7.93
N ARG A 16 11.67 -16.52 -7.75
CA ARG A 16 10.42 -17.26 -7.51
C ARG A 16 9.67 -16.75 -6.28
N GLU A 17 10.42 -16.31 -5.27
CA GLU A 17 9.91 -15.69 -4.05
C GLU A 17 9.05 -14.45 -4.36
N PHE A 18 9.35 -13.69 -5.42
CA PHE A 18 8.52 -12.56 -5.86
C PHE A 18 7.12 -13.03 -6.23
N THR A 19 7.03 -14.12 -6.98
CA THR A 19 5.74 -14.71 -7.35
C THR A 19 4.97 -15.21 -6.13
N LEU A 20 5.65 -15.79 -5.15
CA LEU A 20 5.01 -16.29 -3.93
C LEU A 20 4.48 -15.16 -3.05
N ASP A 21 5.27 -14.10 -2.86
CA ASP A 21 4.86 -12.93 -2.08
C ASP A 21 3.64 -12.25 -2.71
N PHE A 22 3.66 -12.02 -4.02
CA PHE A 22 2.52 -11.41 -4.72
C PHE A 22 1.32 -12.34 -4.83
N ALA A 23 1.51 -13.66 -4.94
CA ALA A 23 0.39 -14.61 -4.89
C ALA A 23 -0.30 -14.62 -3.52
N LYS A 24 0.47 -14.43 -2.44
CA LYS A 24 -0.10 -14.24 -1.10
C LYS A 24 -0.91 -12.95 -1.02
N GLN A 25 -0.37 -11.82 -1.50
CA GLN A 25 -1.11 -10.56 -1.52
C GLN A 25 -2.43 -10.68 -2.30
N ILE A 26 -2.45 -11.38 -3.44
CA ILE A 26 -3.70 -11.66 -4.19
C ILE A 26 -4.75 -12.36 -3.31
N TRP A 27 -4.32 -13.35 -2.53
CA TRP A 27 -5.20 -14.06 -1.62
C TRP A 27 -5.73 -13.15 -0.51
N ASP A 28 -4.86 -12.31 0.05
CA ASP A 28 -5.21 -11.36 1.11
C ASP A 28 -6.22 -10.31 0.60
N GLU A 29 -6.00 -9.72 -0.58
CA GLU A 29 -6.94 -8.76 -1.18
C GLU A 29 -8.30 -9.39 -1.54
N ALA A 30 -8.31 -10.63 -2.03
CA ALA A 30 -9.55 -11.35 -2.30
C ALA A 30 -10.35 -11.57 -1.00
N ARG A 31 -9.66 -11.90 0.09
CA ARG A 31 -10.24 -12.07 1.42
C ARG A 31 -10.73 -10.74 2.01
N HIS A 32 -9.99 -9.64 1.83
CA HIS A 32 -10.40 -8.29 2.23
C HIS A 32 -11.72 -7.90 1.55
N ALA A 33 -11.78 -8.05 0.22
CA ALA A 33 -12.97 -7.75 -0.56
C ALA A 33 -14.17 -8.60 -0.13
N GLN A 34 -13.99 -9.91 0.07
CA GLN A 34 -15.05 -10.80 0.53
C GLN A 34 -15.60 -10.38 1.90
N TYR A 35 -14.71 -10.01 2.81
CA TYR A 35 -15.08 -9.68 4.17
C TYR A 35 -15.79 -8.32 4.27
N ILE A 36 -15.29 -7.30 3.55
CA ILE A 36 -15.98 -6.01 3.43
C ILE A 36 -17.35 -6.18 2.76
N TYR A 37 -17.44 -7.01 1.72
CA TYR A 37 -18.71 -7.31 1.07
C TYR A 37 -19.73 -7.93 2.04
N GLN A 38 -19.31 -8.95 2.80
CA GLN A 38 -20.18 -9.60 3.77
C GLN A 38 -20.68 -8.60 4.83
N LEU A 39 -19.76 -7.81 5.40
CA LEU A 39 -20.10 -6.77 6.37
C LEU A 39 -21.05 -5.72 5.79
N PHE A 40 -20.86 -5.30 4.55
CA PHE A 40 -21.72 -4.32 3.88
C PHE A 40 -23.15 -4.84 3.73
N ILE A 41 -23.32 -6.09 3.27
CA ILE A 41 -24.64 -6.72 3.13
C ILE A 41 -25.31 -6.92 4.49
N GLU A 42 -24.57 -7.36 5.51
CA GLU A 42 -25.10 -7.56 6.87
C GLU A 42 -25.64 -6.27 7.50
N LYS A 43 -25.09 -5.12 7.12
CA LYS A 43 -25.53 -3.79 7.58
C LYS A 43 -26.66 -3.21 6.73
N GLY A 44 -27.21 -3.99 5.80
CA GLY A 44 -28.31 -3.58 4.92
C GLY A 44 -27.87 -2.79 3.69
N GLY A 45 -26.60 -2.86 3.32
CA GLY A 45 -26.08 -2.23 2.10
C GLY A 45 -26.65 -2.86 0.83
N ASP A 46 -26.89 -2.04 -0.20
CA ASP A 46 -27.28 -2.48 -1.53
C ASP A 46 -26.15 -2.20 -2.52
N LEU A 47 -25.56 -3.24 -3.11
CA LEU A 47 -24.50 -3.08 -4.10
C LEU A 47 -24.94 -2.26 -5.33
N LYS A 48 -26.22 -2.32 -5.70
CA LYS A 48 -26.75 -1.56 -6.84
C LYS A 48 -26.72 -0.05 -6.60
N SER A 49 -26.61 0.37 -5.34
CA SER A 49 -26.49 1.78 -4.96
C SER A 49 -25.04 2.31 -5.02
N GLN A 50 -24.05 1.43 -5.21
CA GLN A 50 -22.65 1.79 -5.16
C GLN A 50 -22.05 1.86 -6.57
N SER A 51 -21.19 2.85 -6.78
CA SER A 51 -20.42 2.97 -8.03
C SER A 51 -19.03 2.38 -7.85
N TYR A 52 -18.65 1.48 -8.75
CA TYR A 52 -17.29 0.96 -8.81
C TYR A 52 -16.32 2.04 -9.30
N THR A 53 -15.14 2.13 -8.68
CA THR A 53 -14.06 3.01 -9.14
C THR A 53 -12.81 2.19 -9.48
N ASN A 54 -12.13 2.60 -10.54
CA ASN A 54 -10.90 1.96 -11.02
C ASN A 54 -9.63 2.73 -10.61
N ASN A 55 -9.73 3.67 -9.66
CA ASN A 55 -8.68 4.63 -9.38
C ASN A 55 -7.35 3.97 -8.98
N VAL A 56 -7.40 2.91 -8.18
CA VAL A 56 -6.21 2.15 -7.75
C VAL A 56 -5.46 1.58 -8.96
N ILE A 57 -6.18 0.88 -9.85
CA ILE A 57 -5.60 0.31 -11.07
C ILE A 57 -5.14 1.41 -12.03
N ALA A 58 -5.94 2.47 -12.18
CA ALA A 58 -5.61 3.58 -13.08
C ALA A 58 -4.32 4.29 -12.69
N ARG A 59 -4.03 4.44 -11.39
CA ARG A 59 -2.76 4.98 -10.89
C ARG A 59 -1.61 4.01 -11.15
N TYR A 60 -1.77 2.73 -10.81
CA TYR A 60 -0.77 1.69 -11.08
C TYR A 60 -0.36 1.61 -12.56
N MET A 61 -1.32 1.72 -13.48
CA MET A 61 -1.08 1.66 -14.92
C MET A 61 -0.28 2.84 -15.49
N GLN A 62 -0.03 3.89 -14.70
CA GLN A 62 0.84 5.00 -15.08
C GLN A 62 2.34 4.69 -14.86
N SER A 63 2.66 3.57 -14.20
CA SER A 63 4.04 3.14 -14.01
C SER A 63 4.71 2.76 -15.34
N ASN A 64 5.99 3.11 -15.47
CA ASN A 64 6.81 2.82 -16.65
C ASN A 64 7.84 1.70 -16.38
N SER A 65 8.06 1.32 -15.13
CA SER A 65 9.02 0.29 -14.72
C SER A 65 8.49 -0.53 -13.55
N LEU A 66 9.12 -1.69 -13.29
CA LEU A 66 8.78 -2.50 -12.13
C LEU A 66 8.99 -1.72 -10.82
N LEU A 67 10.12 -1.03 -10.68
CA LEU A 67 10.45 -0.24 -9.51
C LEU A 67 9.41 0.87 -9.25
N GLU A 68 9.04 1.62 -10.29
CA GLU A 68 7.99 2.64 -10.19
C GLU A 68 6.63 2.02 -9.84
N SER A 69 6.32 0.85 -10.40
CA SER A 69 5.07 0.14 -10.12
C SER A 69 4.98 -0.36 -8.67
N LEU A 70 6.13 -0.78 -8.08
CA LEU A 70 6.23 -1.16 -6.67
C LEU A 70 6.09 0.05 -5.76
N VAL A 71 6.73 1.17 -6.09
CA VAL A 71 6.57 2.42 -5.35
C VAL A 71 5.12 2.88 -5.36
N ILE A 72 4.47 2.90 -6.52
CA ILE A 72 3.07 3.32 -6.63
C ILE A 72 2.17 2.40 -5.80
N GLN A 73 2.23 1.09 -6.02
CA GLN A 73 1.31 0.18 -5.33
C GLN A 73 1.65 0.04 -3.85
N GLN A 74 2.89 -0.34 -3.52
CA GLN A 74 3.24 -0.80 -2.18
C GLN A 74 3.59 0.34 -1.22
N ILE A 75 4.06 1.48 -1.73
CA ILE A 75 4.47 2.62 -0.89
C ILE A 75 3.38 3.69 -0.85
N LEU A 76 2.95 4.17 -2.02
CA LEU A 76 2.00 5.28 -2.09
C LEU A 76 0.56 4.84 -1.81
N GLN A 77 0.17 3.64 -2.24
CA GLN A 77 -1.19 3.14 -2.01
C GLN A 77 -1.28 2.34 -0.71
N GLU A 78 -0.56 1.22 -0.56
CA GLU A 78 -0.64 0.42 0.68
C GLU A 78 -0.04 1.15 1.89
N GLY A 79 1.15 1.75 1.73
CA GLY A 79 1.83 2.44 2.83
C GLY A 79 1.00 3.55 3.45
N ASN A 80 0.32 4.35 2.64
CA ASN A 80 -0.60 5.38 3.12
C ASN A 80 -1.94 4.80 3.63
N ALA A 81 -2.38 3.64 3.11
CA ALA A 81 -3.58 2.99 3.58
C ALA A 81 -3.44 2.51 5.03
N VAL A 82 -2.24 2.13 5.48
CA VAL A 82 -2.01 1.68 6.86
C VAL A 82 -2.45 2.73 7.88
N GLU A 83 -2.01 3.98 7.75
CA GLU A 83 -2.36 5.03 8.71
C GLU A 83 -3.82 5.50 8.57
N ILE A 84 -4.36 5.47 7.35
CA ILE A 84 -5.77 5.77 7.09
C ILE A 84 -6.67 4.73 7.79
N ASN A 85 -6.32 3.45 7.67
CA ASN A 85 -7.05 2.36 8.30
C ASN A 85 -6.97 2.46 9.83
N LEU A 86 -5.80 2.78 10.40
CA LEU A 86 -5.67 3.00 11.85
C LEU A 86 -6.54 4.16 12.36
N SER A 87 -6.62 5.24 11.58
CA SER A 87 -7.50 6.37 11.89
C SER A 87 -8.97 5.97 11.86
N LEU A 88 -9.38 5.18 10.85
CA LEU A 88 -10.73 4.66 10.74
C LEU A 88 -11.08 3.66 11.87
N ILE A 89 -10.16 2.78 12.25
CA ILE A 89 -10.33 1.84 13.38
C ILE A 89 -10.60 2.62 14.67
N LYS A 90 -9.84 3.69 14.91
CA LYS A 90 -10.03 4.55 16.08
C LYS A 90 -11.41 5.20 16.10
N GLU A 91 -11.86 5.74 14.96
CA GLU A 91 -13.18 6.34 14.84
C GLU A 91 -14.30 5.32 15.07
N LEU A 92 -14.23 4.15 14.43
CA LEU A 92 -15.20 3.07 14.60
C LEU A 92 -15.27 2.59 16.05
N THR A 93 -14.14 2.55 16.74
CA THR A 93 -14.08 2.19 18.17
C THR A 93 -14.79 3.24 19.03
N ILE A 94 -14.56 4.53 18.78
CA ILE A 94 -15.25 5.63 19.48
C ILE A 94 -16.77 5.57 19.26
N LEU A 95 -17.21 5.19 18.07
CA LEU A 95 -18.62 5.02 17.72
C LEU A 95 -19.23 3.69 18.21
N ASN A 96 -18.48 2.88 18.97
CA ASN A 96 -18.86 1.56 19.45
C ASN A 96 -19.26 0.57 18.31
N ARG A 97 -18.67 0.76 17.12
CA ARG A 97 -18.82 -0.11 15.94
C ARG A 97 -17.71 -1.17 15.91
N LEU A 98 -17.64 -1.96 16.98
CA LEU A 98 -16.54 -2.90 17.22
C LEU A 98 -16.38 -3.99 16.14
N PRO A 99 -17.45 -4.57 15.55
CA PRO A 99 -17.31 -5.53 14.46
C PRO A 99 -16.59 -4.91 13.25
N GLU A 100 -16.94 -3.68 12.89
CA GLU A 100 -16.29 -2.93 11.81
C GLU A 100 -14.84 -2.56 12.17
N ALA A 101 -14.57 -2.14 13.41
CA ALA A 101 -13.20 -1.82 13.84
C ALA A 101 -12.28 -3.05 13.79
N ASN A 102 -12.74 -4.18 14.32
CA ASN A 102 -12.01 -5.45 14.25
C ASN A 102 -11.79 -5.90 12.80
N ALA A 103 -12.73 -5.56 11.93
CA ALA A 103 -12.62 -5.90 10.53
C ALA A 103 -11.42 -5.21 9.86
N PHE A 104 -11.33 -3.89 10.05
CA PHE A 104 -10.21 -3.10 9.54
C PHE A 104 -8.90 -3.44 10.25
N TYR A 105 -8.91 -3.90 11.50
CA TYR A 105 -7.69 -4.33 12.18
C TYR A 105 -7.02 -5.52 11.47
N ASN A 106 -7.80 -6.52 11.06
CA ASN A 106 -7.28 -7.67 10.32
C ASN A 106 -6.72 -7.25 8.96
N ILE A 107 -7.47 -6.44 8.20
CA ILE A 107 -7.04 -5.89 6.91
C ILE A 107 -5.74 -5.11 7.07
N ASN A 108 -5.66 -4.24 8.08
CA ASN A 108 -4.49 -3.40 8.30
C ASN A 108 -3.20 -4.17 8.62
N ASN A 109 -3.32 -5.33 9.27
CA ASN A 109 -2.16 -6.20 9.52
C ASN A 109 -1.62 -6.82 8.22
N ASP A 110 -2.52 -7.17 7.30
CA ASP A 110 -2.17 -7.68 5.98
C ASP A 110 -1.55 -6.54 5.13
N GLU A 111 -2.11 -5.33 5.16
CA GLU A 111 -1.52 -4.18 4.45
C GLU A 111 -0.13 -3.82 4.98
N ALA A 112 0.08 -3.85 6.31
CA ALA A 112 1.39 -3.67 6.91
C ALA A 112 2.41 -4.72 6.41
N TYR A 113 1.96 -5.94 6.11
CA TYR A 113 2.80 -6.97 5.53
C TYR A 113 3.04 -6.77 4.02
N HIS A 114 2.05 -6.27 3.27
CA HIS A 114 2.20 -5.89 1.87
C HIS A 114 3.27 -4.81 1.69
N VAL A 115 3.30 -3.81 2.59
CA VAL A 115 4.34 -2.78 2.62
C VAL A 115 5.73 -3.39 2.85
N LYS A 116 5.86 -4.41 3.71
CA LYS A 116 7.14 -5.13 3.91
C LYS A 116 7.57 -5.88 2.65
N ILE A 117 6.64 -6.52 1.95
CA ILE A 117 6.89 -7.14 0.64
C ILE A 117 7.40 -6.09 -0.34
N GLY A 118 6.73 -4.94 -0.42
CA GLY A 118 7.14 -3.81 -1.25
C GLY A 118 8.57 -3.35 -0.98
N ASN A 119 8.87 -3.02 0.28
CA ASN A 119 10.21 -2.58 0.69
C ASN A 119 11.30 -3.62 0.40
N LYS A 120 11.01 -4.91 0.62
CA LYS A 120 11.92 -6.01 0.27
C LYS A 120 12.29 -5.99 -1.22
N TRP A 121 11.28 -5.90 -2.10
CA TRP A 121 11.52 -5.97 -3.54
C TRP A 121 12.09 -4.68 -4.12
N ILE A 122 11.75 -3.53 -3.53
CA ILE A 122 12.41 -2.26 -3.83
C ILE A 122 13.90 -2.35 -3.47
N GLY A 123 14.24 -2.80 -2.26
CA GLY A 123 15.64 -3.00 -1.84
C GLY A 123 16.40 -3.96 -2.75
N TYR A 124 15.79 -5.09 -3.10
CA TYR A 124 16.37 -6.03 -4.08
C TYR A 124 16.69 -5.36 -5.43
N LEU A 125 15.77 -4.54 -5.95
CA LEU A 125 15.97 -3.83 -7.21
C LEU A 125 17.00 -2.70 -7.09
N MET A 126 17.08 -2.03 -5.94
CA MET A 126 18.12 -1.05 -5.70
C MET A 126 19.50 -1.69 -5.75
N GLU A 127 19.70 -2.80 -5.02
CA GLU A 127 20.96 -3.54 -5.02
C GLU A 127 21.32 -4.07 -6.41
N ALA A 128 20.37 -4.68 -7.11
CA ALA A 128 20.60 -5.27 -8.43
C ALA A 128 20.93 -4.24 -9.53
N ASN A 129 20.49 -2.99 -9.36
CA ASN A 129 20.67 -1.93 -10.35
C ASN A 129 21.57 -0.78 -9.83
N GLU A 130 22.23 -0.95 -8.68
CA GLU A 130 23.11 0.04 -8.04
C GLU A 130 22.45 1.42 -7.79
N ILE A 131 21.13 1.44 -7.58
CA ILE A 131 20.35 2.68 -7.37
C ILE A 131 20.58 3.21 -5.97
N GLN A 132 20.94 4.50 -5.87
CA GLN A 132 21.13 5.17 -4.57
C GLN A 132 19.81 5.65 -3.95
N GLU A 133 19.83 5.96 -2.66
CA GLU A 133 18.65 6.39 -1.89
C GLU A 133 18.06 7.69 -2.44
N GLU A 134 18.92 8.63 -2.89
CA GLU A 134 18.50 9.89 -3.49
C GLU A 134 17.77 9.70 -4.82
N GLU A 135 18.25 8.77 -5.65
CA GLU A 135 17.62 8.41 -6.93
C GLU A 135 16.26 7.76 -6.70
N LEU A 136 16.15 6.89 -5.68
CA LEU A 136 14.87 6.30 -5.29
C LEU A 136 13.91 7.37 -4.76
N LEU A 137 14.38 8.30 -3.92
CA LEU A 137 13.56 9.39 -3.41
C LEU A 137 13.02 10.28 -4.54
N GLU A 138 13.86 10.62 -5.53
CA GLU A 138 13.42 11.37 -6.71
C GLU A 138 12.34 10.61 -7.48
N LEU A 139 12.53 9.30 -7.71
CA LEU A 139 11.52 8.45 -8.33
C LEU A 139 10.22 8.41 -7.53
N MET A 140 10.30 8.33 -6.20
CA MET A 140 9.14 8.32 -5.31
C MET A 140 8.35 9.64 -5.37
N LEU A 141 9.04 10.78 -5.36
CA LEU A 141 8.43 12.11 -5.48
C LEU A 141 7.77 12.30 -6.85
N ASN A 142 8.45 11.89 -7.92
CA ASN A 142 7.89 11.95 -9.28
C ASN A 142 6.66 11.05 -9.42
N ALA A 143 6.70 9.83 -8.86
CA ALA A 143 5.56 8.92 -8.86
C ALA A 143 4.38 9.49 -8.05
N ALA A 144 4.66 10.09 -6.89
CA ALA A 144 3.67 10.74 -6.02
C ALA A 144 2.93 11.88 -6.73
N ASP A 145 3.67 12.78 -7.38
CA ASP A 145 3.11 13.88 -8.18
C ASP A 145 2.27 13.33 -9.35
N LYS A 146 2.81 12.36 -10.09
CA LYS A 146 2.15 11.74 -11.25
C LYS A 146 0.78 11.16 -10.93
N ILE A 147 0.61 10.51 -9.77
CA ILE A 147 -0.64 9.84 -9.40
C ILE A 147 -1.53 10.66 -8.45
N ASP A 148 -1.12 11.89 -8.12
CA ASP A 148 -1.75 12.79 -7.16
C ASP A 148 -1.99 12.13 -5.78
N ILE A 149 -0.94 11.48 -5.26
CA ILE A 149 -0.91 10.93 -3.89
C ILE A 149 0.37 11.42 -3.20
N PRO A 150 0.27 12.13 -2.06
CA PRO A 150 1.45 12.57 -1.32
C PRO A 150 2.30 11.40 -0.82
N LEU A 151 3.62 11.50 -0.99
CA LEU A 151 4.59 10.48 -0.58
C LEU A 151 4.48 10.15 0.92
N PHE A 152 4.29 11.17 1.76
CA PHE A 152 4.22 11.04 3.22
C PHE A 152 2.79 11.09 3.77
N GLY A 153 1.78 10.85 2.92
CA GLY A 153 0.37 10.88 3.30
C GLY A 153 -0.18 12.30 3.57
N LYS A 154 -1.49 12.39 3.90
CA LYS A 154 -2.22 13.66 4.11
C LYS A 154 -2.45 13.99 5.61
N GLY A 155 -1.46 13.74 6.46
CA GLY A 155 -1.48 14.17 7.88
C GLY A 155 -1.73 13.10 8.93
N GLY A 156 -1.67 11.81 8.56
CA GLY A 156 -1.71 10.67 9.49
C GLY A 156 -0.34 10.03 9.77
N TRP A 157 0.76 10.69 9.40
CA TRP A 157 2.10 10.12 9.49
C TRP A 157 2.49 9.75 10.92
N ASP A 158 3.03 8.55 11.09
CA ASP A 158 3.64 8.08 12.33
C ASP A 158 4.96 7.34 12.02
N SER A 159 6.08 7.91 12.45
CA SER A 159 7.43 7.38 12.18
C SER A 159 7.62 5.98 12.78
N ASP A 160 7.03 5.71 13.96
CA ASP A 160 7.16 4.40 14.62
C ASP A 160 6.38 3.34 13.85
N ILE A 161 5.18 3.67 13.36
CA ILE A 161 4.40 2.77 12.50
C ILE A 161 5.16 2.51 11.20
N ARG A 162 5.68 3.55 10.54
CA ARG A 162 6.46 3.41 9.30
C ARG A 162 7.67 2.50 9.48
N ALA A 163 8.42 2.67 10.57
CA ALA A 163 9.52 1.77 10.90
C ALA A 163 9.05 0.32 11.13
N GLN A 164 7.96 0.11 11.87
CA GLN A 164 7.41 -1.22 12.15
C GLN A 164 6.91 -1.95 10.90
N VAL A 165 6.40 -1.22 9.89
CA VAL A 165 5.97 -1.78 8.60
C VAL A 165 7.12 -1.87 7.58
N GLY A 166 8.35 -1.58 7.99
CA GLY A 166 9.55 -1.88 7.21
C GLY A 166 10.02 -0.77 6.28
N PHE A 167 9.57 0.48 6.47
CA PHE A 167 10.21 1.61 5.80
C PHE A 167 11.65 1.77 6.31
N PRO A 168 12.61 2.08 5.43
CA PRO A 168 14.00 2.28 5.82
C PRO A 168 14.17 3.58 6.62
N SER A 169 15.19 3.63 7.49
CA SER A 169 15.41 4.79 8.37
C SER A 169 15.66 6.08 7.58
N TRP A 170 16.42 6.03 6.50
CA TRP A 170 16.68 7.19 5.64
C TRP A 170 15.38 7.85 5.14
N PHE A 171 14.36 7.05 4.81
CA PHE A 171 13.09 7.57 4.30
C PHE A 171 12.32 8.34 5.39
N ILE A 172 12.38 7.83 6.62
CA ILE A 172 11.79 8.46 7.79
C ILE A 172 12.54 9.76 8.14
N GLU A 173 13.88 9.72 8.12
CA GLU A 173 14.74 10.88 8.37
C GLU A 173 14.49 12.00 7.35
N VAL A 174 14.36 11.67 6.06
CA VAL A 174 14.02 12.64 5.01
C VAL A 174 12.69 13.32 5.29
N ARG A 175 11.65 12.57 5.66
CA ARG A 175 10.35 13.15 6.03
C ARG A 175 10.53 14.13 7.19
N GLU A 176 11.25 13.72 8.23
CA GLU A 176 11.44 14.54 9.42
C GLU A 176 12.19 15.84 9.10
N GLN A 177 13.18 15.80 8.21
CA GLN A 177 13.87 17.02 7.74
C GLN A 177 12.95 17.95 6.95
N ILE A 178 12.04 17.42 6.12
CA ILE A 178 11.12 18.24 5.31
C ILE A 178 10.08 18.95 6.17
N TYR A 179 9.58 18.31 7.24
CA TYR A 179 8.42 18.80 8.02
C TYR A 179 8.76 19.35 9.42
N ASN A 180 9.99 19.20 9.91
CA ASN A 180 10.43 19.79 11.19
C ASN A 180 11.15 21.15 11.01
N HIS A 181 11.10 21.73 9.82
CA HIS A 181 11.53 23.10 9.50
C HIS A 181 10.31 23.98 9.17
#